data_AF-A0AAU9W3N2-F1
#
_entry.id   AF-A0AAU9W3N2-F1
#
_cell.length_a   1.000
_cell.length_b   1.000
_cell.length_c   1.000
_cell.angle_alpha   90.00
_cell.angle_beta   90.00
_cell.angle_gamma   90.00
#
_symmetry.space_group_name_H-M   'P 1'
#
loop_
_entity.id
_entity.type
_entity.pdbx_description
1 polymer ?
#
loop_
_entity_poly.entity_id
_entity_poly.type
_entity_poly.pdbx_seq_one_letter_code
_entity_poly.pdbx_strand_id
1 'polypeptide(L)'
;KKRIIELNSKWALRPTQGDAEGFQLRFAESLQEHIARLQQNGEINDGETIRIKLSGDGTNIGKRLTVINFTFTLLNEKEVAMGEKGNYVLAVVKTTETYDNLRESLVNLRMEMSNLTEISANNCTYKLAYFLGGDWKF
;
A
#
# COMPACT_ATOMS: atom_id res chain seq x y z
N LYS A 1 -23.57 -6.03 11.53
CA LYS A 1 -22.81 -6.65 10.42
C LYS A 1 -23.05 -5.95 9.07
N LYS A 2 -24.31 -5.77 8.61
CA LYS A 2 -24.63 -5.14 7.30
C LYS A 2 -23.95 -3.76 7.06
N ARG A 3 -24.02 -2.84 8.04
CA ARG A 3 -23.37 -1.51 7.99
C ARG A 3 -21.84 -1.56 7.86
N ILE A 4 -21.17 -2.52 8.49
CA ILE A 4 -19.70 -2.66 8.40
C ILE A 4 -19.30 -3.16 7.01
N ILE A 5 -20.07 -4.09 6.44
CA ILE A 5 -19.82 -4.60 5.09
C ILE A 5 -20.01 -3.46 4.07
N GLU A 6 -21.07 -2.66 4.22
CA GLU A 6 -21.31 -1.48 3.38
C GLU A 6 -20.18 -0.44 3.49
N LEU A 7 -19.70 -0.16 4.70
CA LEU A 7 -18.56 0.75 4.92
C LEU A 7 -17.28 0.18 4.31
N ASN A 8 -16.96 -1.09 4.54
CA ASN A 8 -15.77 -1.72 3.98
C ASN A 8 -15.81 -1.70 2.45
N SER A 9 -16.97 -1.97 1.84
CA SER A 9 -17.14 -1.88 0.40
C SER A 9 -16.95 -0.46 -0.12
N LYS A 10 -17.42 0.56 0.60
CA LYS A 10 -17.26 1.96 0.22
C LYS A 10 -15.80 2.41 0.17
N TRP A 11 -14.96 1.86 1.05
CA TRP A 11 -13.55 2.22 1.18
C TRP A 11 -12.59 1.14 0.62
N ALA A 12 -13.12 0.20 -0.17
CA ALA A 12 -12.36 -0.92 -0.74
C ALA A 12 -11.53 -1.75 0.29
N LEU A 13 -11.97 -1.79 1.55
CA LEU A 13 -11.29 -2.50 2.63
C LEU A 13 -11.57 -4.00 2.56
N ARG A 14 -10.50 -4.80 2.58
CA ARG A 14 -10.56 -6.25 2.63
C ARG A 14 -9.85 -6.76 3.88
N PRO A 15 -10.29 -7.86 4.51
CA PRO A 15 -9.51 -8.47 5.57
C PRO A 15 -8.17 -8.99 5.04
N THR A 16 -7.14 -8.95 5.88
CA THR A 16 -5.87 -9.64 5.62
C THR A 16 -6.07 -11.16 5.67
N GLN A 17 -5.13 -11.91 5.10
CA GLN A 17 -5.15 -13.37 5.20
C GLN A 17 -4.57 -13.86 6.54
N GLY A 18 -4.75 -15.14 6.83
CA GLY A 18 -4.28 -15.78 8.07
C GLY A 18 -5.13 -15.42 9.30
N ASP A 19 -4.60 -15.76 10.47
CA ASP A 19 -5.31 -15.62 11.75
C ASP A 19 -5.19 -14.22 12.37
N ALA A 20 -4.22 -13.41 11.90
CA ALA A 20 -4.04 -12.05 12.38
C ALA A 20 -5.16 -11.13 11.87
N GLU A 21 -5.80 -10.44 12.82
CA GLU A 21 -6.80 -9.42 12.50
C GLU A 21 -6.15 -8.27 11.72
N GLY A 22 -6.72 -7.87 10.61
CA GLY A 22 -6.18 -6.76 9.84
C GLY A 22 -7.04 -6.40 8.64
N PHE A 23 -6.68 -5.32 7.98
CA PHE A 23 -7.27 -4.95 6.70
C PHE A 23 -6.19 -4.57 5.70
N GLN A 24 -6.54 -4.70 4.43
CA GLN A 24 -5.74 -4.29 3.29
C GLN A 24 -6.62 -3.62 2.23
N LEU A 25 -6.02 -2.74 1.44
CA LEU A 25 -6.58 -2.19 0.22
C LEU A 25 -6.16 -3.04 -0.99
N ARG A 26 -6.81 -2.82 -2.14
CA ARG A 26 -6.31 -3.33 -3.41
C ARG A 26 -5.23 -2.40 -3.92
N PHE A 27 -4.03 -2.94 -4.10
CA PHE A 27 -2.88 -2.13 -4.49
C PHE A 27 -3.08 -1.47 -5.85
N ALA A 28 -3.59 -2.21 -6.85
CA ALA A 28 -3.78 -1.66 -8.20
C ALA A 28 -4.81 -0.52 -8.23
N GLU A 29 -5.93 -0.64 -7.53
CA GLU A 29 -6.96 0.41 -7.49
C GLU A 29 -6.43 1.67 -6.80
N SER A 30 -5.80 1.50 -5.63
CA SER A 30 -5.20 2.62 -4.90
C SER A 30 -4.11 3.30 -5.74
N LEU A 31 -3.24 2.53 -6.38
CA LEU A 31 -2.19 3.06 -7.25
C LEU A 31 -2.77 3.84 -8.44
N GLN A 32 -3.82 3.34 -9.08
CA GLN A 32 -4.46 4.00 -10.22
C GLN A 32 -5.04 5.37 -9.83
N GLU A 33 -5.68 5.47 -8.66
CA GLU A 33 -6.20 6.75 -8.13
C GLU A 33 -5.08 7.77 -7.92
N HIS A 34 -3.94 7.33 -7.35
CA HIS A 34 -2.81 8.21 -7.10
C HIS A 34 -2.13 8.64 -8.41
N ILE A 35 -1.96 7.73 -9.38
CA ILE A 35 -1.42 8.07 -10.71
C ILE A 35 -2.32 9.08 -11.42
N ALA A 36 -3.64 8.91 -11.35
CA ALA A 36 -4.59 9.86 -11.94
C ALA A 36 -4.43 11.26 -11.33
N ARG A 37 -4.15 11.36 -10.02
CA ARG A 37 -3.83 12.64 -9.37
C ARG A 37 -2.50 13.22 -9.88
N LEU A 38 -1.46 12.41 -10.03
CA LEU A 38 -0.17 12.86 -10.57
C LEU A 38 -0.31 13.43 -11.99
N GLN A 39 -1.13 12.79 -12.83
CA GLN A 39 -1.45 13.29 -14.18
C GLN A 39 -2.12 14.67 -14.10
N GLN A 40 -3.13 14.82 -13.24
CA GLN A 40 -3.86 16.09 -13.08
C GLN A 40 -2.96 17.22 -12.58
N ASN A 41 -1.97 16.90 -11.74
CA ASN A 41 -1.03 17.85 -11.19
C ASN A 41 0.17 18.16 -12.12
N GLY A 42 0.31 17.43 -13.24
CA GLY A 42 1.48 17.54 -14.12
C GLY A 42 2.78 17.03 -13.48
N GLU A 43 2.67 16.12 -12.50
CA GLU A 43 3.81 15.56 -11.77
C GLU A 43 4.48 14.39 -12.51
N ILE A 44 3.80 13.83 -13.51
CA ILE A 44 4.29 12.75 -14.37
C ILE A 44 3.93 13.00 -15.83
N ASN A 45 4.76 12.49 -16.74
CA ASN A 45 4.51 12.50 -18.18
C ASN A 45 3.92 11.17 -18.66
N ASP A 46 3.28 11.18 -19.83
CA ASP A 46 2.75 9.95 -20.45
C ASP A 46 3.86 8.91 -20.67
N GLY A 47 3.62 7.68 -20.21
CA GLY A 47 4.56 6.58 -20.34
C GLY A 47 5.79 6.65 -19.41
N GLU A 48 5.84 7.62 -18.50
CA GLU A 48 6.91 7.68 -17.50
C GLU A 48 6.90 6.44 -16.59
N THR A 49 8.05 6.08 -16.01
CA THR A 49 8.10 5.00 -15.01
C THR A 49 7.61 5.52 -13.65
N ILE A 50 6.63 4.83 -13.09
CA ILE A 50 6.14 5.08 -11.73
C ILE A 50 7.03 4.32 -10.75
N ARG A 51 7.68 5.07 -9.86
CA ARG A 51 8.62 4.53 -8.88
C ARG A 51 7.92 4.43 -7.54
N ILE A 52 7.78 3.21 -7.05
CA ILE A 52 6.99 2.86 -5.88
C ILE A 52 7.92 2.35 -4.79
N LYS A 53 8.01 3.06 -3.67
CA LYS A 53 8.71 2.57 -2.49
C LYS A 53 7.70 1.92 -1.55
N LEU A 54 7.89 0.64 -1.25
CA LEU A 54 7.11 -0.09 -0.26
C LEU A 54 7.78 0.07 1.11
N SER A 55 7.00 0.22 2.17
CA SER A 55 7.54 0.33 3.52
C SER A 55 6.63 -0.30 4.56
N GLY A 56 7.21 -0.76 5.66
CA GLY A 56 6.43 -1.21 6.80
C GLY A 56 7.08 -0.84 8.12
N ASP A 57 6.25 -0.63 9.13
CA ASP A 57 6.67 -0.29 10.48
C ASP A 57 5.78 -0.95 11.53
N GLY A 58 6.42 -1.49 12.56
CA GLY A 58 5.75 -1.96 13.78
C GLY A 58 5.42 -0.78 14.70
N THR A 59 4.14 -0.55 14.96
CA THR A 59 3.65 0.47 15.89
C THR A 59 3.03 -0.19 17.12
N ASN A 60 3.50 0.21 18.32
CA ASN A 60 2.90 -0.19 19.59
C ASN A 60 1.87 0.85 20.05
N ILE A 61 0.59 0.46 20.06
CA ILE A 61 -0.54 1.25 20.57
C ILE A 61 -0.75 0.87 22.05
N GLY A 62 -0.24 1.72 22.94
CA GLY A 62 -0.25 1.46 24.37
C GLY A 62 0.64 0.28 24.75
N LYS A 63 0.25 -0.49 25.78
CA LYS A 63 1.07 -1.61 26.31
C LYS A 63 0.75 -2.99 25.71
N ARG A 64 -0.31 -3.11 24.89
CA ARG A 64 -0.92 -4.43 24.57
C ARG A 64 -1.25 -4.66 23.11
N LEU A 65 -1.16 -3.63 22.27
CA LEU A 65 -1.54 -3.74 20.87
C LEU A 65 -0.33 -3.39 20.01
N THR A 66 0.21 -4.38 19.33
CA THR A 66 1.18 -4.18 18.25
C THR A 66 0.43 -4.26 16.94
N VAL A 67 0.60 -3.25 16.09
CA VAL A 67 0.10 -3.24 14.72
C VAL A 67 1.29 -3.06 13.79
N ILE A 68 1.20 -3.65 12.61
CA ILE A 68 2.16 -3.42 11.54
C ILE A 68 1.44 -2.66 10.45
N ASN A 69 1.93 -1.47 10.15
CA ASN A 69 1.46 -0.68 9.03
C ASN A 69 2.30 -1.05 7.82
N PHE A 70 1.65 -1.32 6.70
CA PHE A 70 2.30 -1.49 5.41
C PHE A 70 1.82 -0.38 4.49
N THR A 71 2.76 0.33 3.87
CA THR A 71 2.51 1.55 3.10
C THR A 71 3.27 1.53 1.78
N PHE A 72 2.86 2.42 0.86
CA PHE A 72 3.65 2.76 -0.31
C PHE A 72 3.81 4.27 -0.47
N THR A 73 4.87 4.67 -1.15
CA THR A 73 5.17 6.04 -1.54
C THR A 73 5.42 6.10 -3.03
N LEU A 74 4.87 7.11 -3.71
CA LEU A 74 5.21 7.41 -5.10
C LEU A 74 6.39 8.39 -5.14
N LEU A 75 7.57 7.92 -5.53
CA LEU A 75 8.78 8.74 -5.55
C LEU A 75 8.71 9.86 -6.61
N ASN A 76 7.80 9.74 -7.58
CA ASN A 76 7.53 10.79 -8.57
C ASN A 76 6.97 12.07 -7.91
N GLU A 77 6.44 12.01 -6.70
CA GLU A 77 5.88 13.17 -5.98
C GLU A 77 6.92 14.06 -5.28
N LYS A 78 8.22 13.74 -5.41
CA LYS A 78 9.34 14.57 -4.93
C LYS A 78 9.19 14.94 -3.44
N GLU A 79 8.98 16.21 -3.12
CA GLU A 79 8.87 16.71 -1.74
C GLU A 79 7.74 16.04 -0.95
N VAL A 80 6.62 15.70 -1.61
CA VAL A 80 5.51 15.00 -0.94
C VAL A 80 5.94 13.59 -0.53
N ALA A 81 6.75 12.92 -1.35
CA ALA A 81 7.29 11.59 -1.07
C ALA A 81 8.26 11.56 0.13
N MET A 82 8.80 12.71 0.53
CA MET A 82 9.69 12.86 1.68
C MET A 82 8.93 13.11 2.99
N GLY A 83 7.66 13.53 2.91
CA GLY A 83 6.82 13.84 4.06
C GLY A 83 5.83 12.73 4.40
N GLU A 84 5.16 12.87 5.55
CA GLU A 84 4.11 11.94 6.00
C GLU A 84 2.95 11.81 4.99
N LYS A 85 2.63 12.89 4.26
CA LYS A 85 1.55 12.95 3.27
C LYS A 85 1.77 12.05 2.05
N GLY A 86 3.01 11.68 1.77
CA GLY A 86 3.36 10.78 0.67
C GLY A 86 3.37 9.29 1.07
N ASN A 87 3.01 8.94 2.31
CA ASN A 87 2.93 7.55 2.74
C ASN A 87 1.48 7.08 2.74
N TYR A 88 1.13 6.27 1.75
CA TYR A 88 -0.22 5.77 1.53
C TYR A 88 -0.38 4.39 2.13
N VAL A 89 -1.42 4.19 2.95
CA VAL A 89 -1.69 2.91 3.62
C VAL A 89 -2.09 1.84 2.61
N LEU A 90 -1.53 0.64 2.75
CA LEU A 90 -1.94 -0.56 2.03
C LEU A 90 -2.50 -1.63 2.92
N ALA A 91 -1.93 -1.82 4.10
CA ALA A 91 -2.44 -2.74 5.09
C ALA A 91 -2.14 -2.28 6.50
N VAL A 92 -2.99 -2.69 7.43
CA VAL A 92 -2.75 -2.61 8.87
C VAL A 92 -3.08 -3.97 9.45
N VAL A 93 -2.08 -4.61 10.06
CA VAL A 93 -2.19 -5.96 10.62
C VAL A 93 -1.94 -5.90 12.11
N LYS A 94 -2.91 -6.34 12.92
CA LYS A 94 -2.76 -6.52 14.36
C LYS A 94 -2.03 -7.84 14.60
N THR A 95 -0.72 -7.74 14.73
CA THR A 95 0.16 -8.88 14.99
C THR A 95 1.45 -8.41 15.64
N THR A 96 2.15 -9.33 16.29
CA THR A 96 3.56 -9.14 16.62
C THR A 96 4.39 -9.30 15.35
N GLU A 97 5.52 -8.60 15.28
CA GLU A 97 6.45 -8.58 14.14
C GLU A 97 7.21 -9.91 13.99
N THR A 98 6.47 -10.99 13.77
CA THR A 98 6.99 -12.30 13.40
C THR A 98 6.85 -12.47 11.90
N TYR A 99 7.89 -13.03 11.29
CA TYR A 99 7.96 -13.20 9.85
C TYR A 99 6.81 -14.04 9.29
N ASP A 100 6.41 -15.10 9.98
CA ASP A 100 5.36 -16.02 9.51
C ASP A 100 4.00 -15.33 9.44
N ASN A 101 3.61 -14.60 10.49
CA ASN A 101 2.35 -13.86 10.50
C ASN A 101 2.32 -12.80 9.39
N LEU A 102 3.44 -12.08 9.19
CA LEU A 102 3.54 -11.10 8.11
C LEU A 102 3.42 -11.73 6.72
N ARG A 103 4.14 -12.84 6.51
CA ARG A 103 4.13 -13.58 5.24
C ARG A 103 2.73 -14.06 4.89
N GLU A 104 1.99 -14.59 5.86
CA GLU A 104 0.62 -15.05 5.67
C GLU A 104 -0.33 -13.86 5.44
N SER A 105 -0.30 -12.86 6.32
CA SER A 105 -1.23 -11.73 6.24
C SER A 105 -1.10 -10.88 4.99
N LEU A 106 0.12 -10.75 4.45
CA LEU A 106 0.39 -9.95 3.25
C LEU A 106 0.43 -10.78 1.96
N VAL A 107 0.09 -12.07 1.98
CA VAL A 107 0.23 -12.96 0.80
C VAL A 107 -0.50 -12.41 -0.44
N ASN A 108 -1.71 -11.86 -0.25
CA ASN A 108 -2.49 -11.31 -1.35
C ASN A 108 -1.84 -10.06 -1.95
N LEU A 109 -1.37 -9.14 -1.11
CA LEU A 109 -0.66 -7.94 -1.56
C LEU A 109 0.64 -8.30 -2.27
N ARG A 110 1.41 -9.26 -1.74
CA ARG A 110 2.63 -9.76 -2.36
C ARG A 110 2.37 -10.35 -3.75
N MET A 111 1.33 -11.16 -3.88
CA MET A 111 0.93 -11.75 -5.16
C MET A 111 0.44 -10.68 -6.14
N GLU A 112 -0.35 -9.70 -5.68
CA GLU A 112 -0.80 -8.58 -6.51
C GLU A 112 0.39 -7.79 -7.06
N MET A 113 1.31 -7.36 -6.19
CA MET A 113 2.49 -6.57 -6.56
C MET A 113 3.45 -7.34 -7.47
N SER A 114 3.66 -8.63 -7.22
CA SER A 114 4.58 -9.45 -8.05
C SER A 114 4.08 -9.61 -9.48
N ASN A 115 2.77 -9.57 -9.69
CA ASN A 115 2.15 -9.70 -11.01
C ASN A 115 1.89 -8.35 -11.70
N LEU A 116 1.88 -7.25 -10.94
CA LEU A 116 1.60 -5.92 -11.46
C LEU A 116 2.90 -5.24 -11.93
N THR A 117 3.24 -5.39 -13.20
CA THR A 117 4.42 -4.75 -13.80
C THR A 117 4.10 -3.43 -14.51
N GLU A 118 2.84 -3.26 -14.89
CA GLU A 118 2.32 -2.10 -15.62
C GLU A 118 0.92 -1.75 -15.11
N ILE A 119 0.53 -0.49 -15.25
CA ILE A 119 -0.81 -0.01 -14.88
C ILE A 119 -1.29 1.06 -15.84
N SER A 120 -2.60 1.10 -16.11
CA SER A 120 -3.20 2.10 -16.98
C SER A 120 -4.07 3.08 -16.19
N ALA A 121 -3.88 4.38 -16.44
CA ALA A 121 -4.68 5.46 -15.88
C ALA A 121 -4.92 6.54 -16.95
N ASN A 122 -6.18 6.99 -17.10
CA ASN A 122 -6.59 8.00 -18.10
C ASN A 122 -6.02 7.73 -19.51
N ASN A 123 -6.17 6.50 -20.01
CA ASN A 123 -5.69 6.02 -21.32
C ASN A 123 -4.16 6.00 -21.51
N CYS A 124 -3.38 6.28 -20.48
CA CYS A 124 -1.93 6.14 -20.50
C CYS A 124 -1.51 4.89 -19.73
N THR A 125 -0.52 4.16 -20.25
CA THR A 125 0.03 2.98 -19.58
C THR A 125 1.43 3.28 -19.06
N TYR A 126 1.66 2.92 -17.80
CA TYR A 126 2.86 3.23 -17.05
C TYR A 126 3.56 1.95 -16.62
N LYS A 127 4.89 1.92 -16.76
CA LYS A 127 5.72 0.85 -16.19
C LYS A 127 5.95 1.11 -14.70
N LEU A 128 6.01 0.05 -13.91
CA LEU A 128 6.21 0.11 -12.47
C LEU A 128 7.63 -0.32 -12.10
N ALA A 129 8.26 0.46 -11.22
CA ALA A 129 9.53 0.11 -10.59
C ALA A 129 9.37 0.11 -9.07
N TYR A 130 9.66 -1.03 -8.44
CA TYR A 130 9.50 -1.24 -7.01
C TYR A 130 10.83 -1.05 -6.27
N PHE A 131 10.75 -0.36 -5.13
CA PHE A 131 11.83 -0.13 -4.19
C PHE A 131 11.34 -0.57 -2.80
N LEU A 132 12.27 -1.02 -1.96
CA LEU A 132 11.98 -1.35 -0.57
C LEU A 132 12.57 -0.27 0.32
N GLY A 133 11.78 0.17 1.29
CA GLY A 133 12.19 1.05 2.38
C GLY A 133 11.79 0.41 3.71
N GLY A 134 12.72 0.37 4.65
CA GLY A 134 12.51 -0.25 5.95
C GLY A 134 13.69 0.10 6.84
N ASP A 135 13.51 -0.02 8.15
CA ASP A 135 14.66 -0.06 9.03
C ASP A 135 15.37 -1.41 8.89
N TRP A 136 16.55 -1.56 9.50
CA TRP A 136 17.30 -2.83 9.43
C TRP A 136 16.53 -4.04 10.00
N LYS A 137 15.48 -3.81 10.79
CA LYS A 137 14.73 -4.86 11.48
C LYS A 137 13.57 -5.40 10.63
N PHE A 138 13.07 -4.60 9.68
CA PHE A 138 11.95 -4.93 8.80
C PHE A 138 12.37 -5.54 7.45
#